data_AF-A0A319CDH8-F1
#
_entry.id   AF-A0A319CDH8-F1
#
_cell.length_a   1.000
_cell.length_b   1.000
_cell.length_c   1.000
_cell.angle_alpha   90.00
_cell.angle_beta   90.00
_cell.angle_gamma   90.00
#
_symmetry.space_group_name_H-M   'P 1'
#
loop_
_entity.id
_entity.type
_entity.pdbx_description
1 polymer ?
#
loop_
_entity_poly.entity_id
_entity_poly.type
_entity_poly.pdbx_seq_one_letter_code
_entity_poly.pdbx_strand_id
1 'polypeptide(L)'
;MAGALGVTTAVGAKDTVASFLANMCASVDVLAQAKVEIGLGAIPEGKNIIIKWRGKPVFIRHRTPNEVEEARKTDWKSLRDPQPDEERVLKPSG
;
A
#
# COMPACT_ATOMS: atom_id res chain seq x y z
N MET A 1 -5.34 -48.29 16.20
CA MET A 1 -6.61 -47.63 15.81
C MET A 1 -6.83 -46.29 16.52
N ALA A 2 -6.63 -46.19 17.84
CA ALA A 2 -6.79 -44.93 18.60
C ALA A 2 -5.86 -43.78 18.15
N GLY A 3 -4.59 -44.07 17.79
CA GLY A 3 -3.66 -43.03 17.31
C GLY A 3 -4.04 -42.41 15.96
N ALA A 4 -4.57 -43.21 15.04
CA ALA A 4 -5.03 -42.71 13.74
C ALA A 4 -6.27 -41.79 13.86
N LEU A 5 -7.21 -42.15 14.74
CA LEU A 5 -8.37 -41.32 15.09
C LEU A 5 -7.96 -40.02 15.82
N GLY A 6 -6.94 -40.06 16.67
CA GLY A 6 -6.41 -38.86 17.35
C GLY A 6 -5.79 -37.86 16.37
N VAL A 7 -5.07 -38.34 15.36
CA VAL A 7 -4.46 -37.45 14.34
C VAL A 7 -5.53 -36.80 13.46
N THR A 8 -6.53 -37.55 12.99
CA THR A 8 -7.58 -36.99 12.13
C THR A 8 -8.46 -35.96 12.85
N THR A 9 -8.77 -36.21 14.12
CA THR A 9 -9.53 -35.26 14.96
C THR A 9 -8.74 -33.99 15.25
N ALA A 10 -7.44 -34.08 15.52
CA ALA A 10 -6.58 -32.91 15.72
C ALA A 10 -6.46 -32.04 14.46
N VAL A 11 -6.32 -32.65 13.28
CA VAL A 11 -6.30 -31.94 11.99
C VAL A 11 -7.65 -31.26 11.74
N GLY A 12 -8.76 -31.98 11.94
CA GLY A 12 -10.10 -31.40 11.77
C GLY A 12 -10.38 -30.22 12.71
N ALA A 13 -9.94 -30.31 13.97
CA ALA A 13 -10.08 -29.22 14.94
C ALA A 13 -9.28 -27.98 14.52
N LYS A 14 -8.02 -28.18 14.10
CA LYS A 14 -7.16 -27.09 13.60
C LYS A 14 -7.78 -26.43 12.36
N ASP A 15 -8.25 -27.21 11.39
CA ASP A 15 -8.82 -26.67 10.16
C ASP A 15 -10.14 -25.93 10.41
N THR A 16 -10.94 -26.39 11.37
CA THR A 16 -12.16 -25.69 11.80
C THR A 16 -11.80 -24.32 12.38
N VAL A 17 -10.88 -24.26 13.34
CA VAL A 17 -10.43 -22.99 13.95
C VAL A 17 -9.82 -22.06 12.90
N ALA A 18 -8.96 -22.58 12.02
CA ALA A 18 -8.35 -21.80 10.95
C ALA A 18 -9.40 -21.23 9.98
N SER A 19 -10.42 -22.00 9.63
CA SER A 19 -11.51 -21.55 8.76
C SER A 19 -12.34 -20.44 9.41
N PHE A 20 -12.63 -20.54 10.71
CA PHE A 20 -13.32 -19.47 11.44
C PHE A 20 -12.48 -18.17 11.47
N LEU A 21 -11.18 -18.28 11.75
CA LEU A 21 -10.28 -17.13 11.73
C LEU A 21 -10.17 -16.50 10.34
N ALA A 22 -10.06 -17.32 9.28
CA ALA A 22 -10.00 -16.85 7.91
C ALA A 22 -11.29 -16.13 7.48
N ASN A 23 -12.46 -16.54 7.97
CA ASN A 23 -13.72 -15.83 7.72
C ASN A 23 -13.77 -14.43 8.36
N MET A 24 -12.97 -14.18 9.41
CA MET A 24 -12.85 -12.86 10.04
C MET A 24 -11.77 -11.97 9.39
N CYS A 25 -10.93 -12.54 8.51
CA CYS A 25 -9.93 -11.80 7.76
C CYS A 25 -10.57 -10.97 6.64
N ALA A 26 -9.76 -10.12 6.00
CA ALA A 26 -10.22 -9.31 4.87
C ALA A 26 -10.84 -10.18 3.77
N SER A 27 -12.10 -9.86 3.41
CA SER A 27 -12.82 -10.57 2.36
C SER A 27 -12.20 -10.33 0.98
N VAL A 28 -12.51 -11.22 0.04
CA VAL A 28 -12.02 -11.16 -1.34
C VAL A 28 -12.32 -9.81 -1.99
N ASP A 29 -13.47 -9.20 -1.70
CA ASP A 29 -13.86 -7.90 -2.26
C ASP A 29 -12.98 -6.75 -1.73
N VAL A 30 -12.55 -6.80 -0.46
CA VAL A 30 -11.60 -5.82 0.11
C VAL A 30 -10.21 -6.02 -0.49
N LEU A 31 -9.82 -7.26 -0.77
CA LEU A 31 -8.57 -7.58 -1.45
C LEU A 31 -8.62 -7.16 -2.93
N ALA A 32 -9.76 -7.23 -3.59
CA ALA A 32 -9.94 -6.77 -4.97
C ALA A 32 -9.75 -5.24 -5.09
N GLN A 33 -10.14 -4.47 -4.06
CA GLN A 33 -9.88 -3.03 -3.96
C GLN A 33 -8.41 -2.67 -3.68
N ALA A 34 -7.50 -3.65 -3.61
CA ALA A 34 -6.10 -3.39 -3.28
C ALA A 34 -5.31 -2.71 -4.40
N LYS A 35 -5.79 -2.75 -5.66
CA LYS A 35 -5.10 -2.14 -6.80
C LYS A 35 -6.01 -1.07 -7.42
N VAL A 36 -5.45 0.12 -7.61
CA VAL A 36 -6.09 1.21 -8.36
C VAL A 36 -5.15 1.57 -9.49
N GLU A 37 -5.62 1.47 -10.72
CA GLU A 37 -4.87 1.88 -11.91
C GLU A 37 -5.16 3.35 -12.20
N ILE A 38 -4.11 4.13 -12.41
CA ILE A 38 -4.21 5.57 -12.62
C ILE A 38 -3.45 5.89 -13.89
N GLY A 39 -4.16 6.43 -14.88
CA GLY A 39 -3.55 6.92 -16.11
C GLY A 39 -2.70 8.15 -15.81
N LEU A 40 -1.37 7.99 -15.81
CA LEU A 40 -0.43 9.10 -15.57
C LEU A 40 -0.56 10.22 -16.62
N GLY A 41 -0.89 9.88 -17.87
CA GLY A 41 -1.10 10.85 -18.94
C GLY A 41 -2.35 11.73 -18.78
N ALA A 42 -3.27 11.38 -17.88
CA ALA A 42 -4.46 12.17 -17.60
C ALA A 42 -4.21 13.29 -16.57
N ILE A 43 -3.02 13.36 -15.96
CA ILE A 43 -2.68 14.30 -14.89
C ILE A 43 -1.80 15.42 -15.47
N PRO A 44 -2.34 16.65 -15.63
CA PRO A 44 -1.53 17.78 -16.07
C PRO A 44 -0.42 18.11 -15.08
N GLU A 45 0.70 18.62 -15.57
CA GLU A 45 1.81 19.12 -14.74
C GLU A 45 1.32 20.20 -13.75
N GLY A 46 1.87 20.18 -12.53
CA GLY A 46 1.56 21.13 -11.47
C GLY A 46 0.22 20.89 -10.75
N LYS A 47 -0.58 19.90 -11.16
CA LYS A 47 -1.85 19.58 -10.49
C LYS A 47 -1.72 18.48 -9.43
N ASN A 48 -2.57 18.60 -8.42
CA ASN A 48 -2.76 17.62 -7.37
C ASN A 48 -4.08 16.88 -7.60
N ILE A 49 -4.04 15.56 -7.48
CA ILE A 49 -5.24 14.72 -7.41
C ILE A 49 -5.25 13.98 -6.07
N ILE A 50 -6.45 13.77 -5.55
CA ILE A 50 -6.69 13.00 -4.33
C ILE A 50 -7.58 11.84 -4.71
N ILE A 51 -7.11 10.63 -4.44
CA ILE A 51 -7.89 9.42 -4.68
C ILE A 51 -8.08 8.66 -3.37
N LYS A 52 -9.15 7.88 -3.28
CA LYS A 52 -9.37 6.97 -2.16
C LYS A 52 -8.81 5.59 -2.52
N TRP A 53 -7.79 5.15 -1.80
CA TRP A 53 -7.20 3.80 -1.95
C TRP A 53 -7.25 3.06 -0.62
N ARG A 54 -7.85 1.87 -0.61
CA ARG A 54 -8.04 1.04 0.59
C ARG A 54 -8.63 1.82 1.79
N GLY A 55 -9.57 2.71 1.51
CA GLY A 55 -10.22 3.57 2.52
C GLY A 55 -9.39 4.78 2.98
N LYS A 56 -8.14 4.93 2.54
CA LYS A 56 -7.25 6.05 2.90
C LYS A 56 -7.09 7.01 1.71
N PRO A 57 -6.96 8.33 1.95
CA PRO A 57 -6.64 9.27 0.89
C PRO A 57 -5.19 9.11 0.45
N VAL A 58 -4.97 9.01 -0.86
CA VAL A 58 -3.64 9.03 -1.49
C VAL A 58 -3.54 10.30 -2.33
N PHE A 59 -2.46 11.05 -2.08
CA PHE A 59 -2.15 12.29 -2.78
C PHE A 59 -1.17 12.00 -3.91
N ILE A 60 -1.50 12.45 -5.12
CA ILE A 60 -0.64 12.30 -6.29
C ILE A 60 -0.48 13.68 -6.91
N ARG A 61 0.76 14.08 -7.13
CA ARG A 61 1.13 15.36 -7.77
C ARG A 61 2.04 15.08 -8.94
N HIS A 62 1.70 15.64 -10.10
CA HIS A 62 2.64 15.71 -11.21
C HIS A 62 3.54 16.94 -10.99
N ARG A 63 4.75 16.72 -10.47
CA ARG A 63 5.68 17.80 -10.13
C ARG A 63 6.29 18.44 -11.38
N THR A 64 6.54 19.74 -11.31
CA THR A 64 7.32 20.47 -12.32
C THR A 64 8.82 20.33 -12.03
N PRO A 65 9.71 20.57 -13.03
CA PRO A 65 11.16 20.51 -12.81
C PRO A 65 11.66 21.43 -11.69
N ASN A 66 11.07 22.62 -11.57
CA ASN A 66 11.43 23.60 -10.53
C ASN A 66 11.15 23.08 -9.12
N GLU A 67 10.01 22.41 -8.91
CA GLU A 67 9.64 21.83 -7.62
C GLU A 67 10.54 20.65 -7.22
N VAL A 68 10.98 19.86 -8.20
CA VAL A 68 11.95 18.78 -7.96
C VAL A 68 13.29 19.36 -7.52
N GLU A 69 13.73 20.45 -8.16
CA GLU A 69 14.98 21.10 -7.81
C GLU A 69 14.92 21.75 -6.42
N GLU A 70 13.80 22.40 -6.08
CA GLU A 70 13.56 22.96 -4.75
C GLU A 70 13.59 21.87 -3.65
N ALA A 71 12.92 20.73 -3.88
CA ALA A 71 12.90 19.61 -2.95
C ALA A 71 14.29 19.01 -2.71
N ARG A 72 15.14 18.95 -3.74
CA ARG A 72 16.52 18.44 -3.65
C ARG A 72 17.49 19.41 -3.00
N LYS A 73 17.29 20.73 -3.19
CA LYS A 73 18.14 21.78 -2.62
C LYS A 73 17.87 22.02 -1.13
N THR A 74 16.72 21.58 -0.62
CA THR A 74 16.35 21.75 0.78
C THR A 74 17.32 20.96 1.68
N ASP A 75 17.76 21.57 2.79
CA ASP A 75 18.60 20.90 3.80
C ASP A 75 17.76 19.87 4.58
N TRP A 76 17.59 18.69 3.99
CA TRP A 76 16.82 17.59 4.55
C TRP A 76 17.40 17.05 5.87
N LYS A 77 18.68 17.30 6.17
CA LYS A 77 19.31 16.87 7.43
C LYS A 77 18.86 17.70 8.62
N SER A 78 18.39 18.93 8.38
CA SER A 78 17.84 19.80 9.40
C SER A 78 16.40 19.44 9.80
N LEU A 79 15.73 18.56 9.04
CA LEU A 79 14.35 18.16 9.30
C LEU A 79 14.26 17.15 10.44
N ARG A 80 13.13 17.14 11.14
CA ARG A 80 12.86 16.20 12.25
C ARG A 80 12.96 14.73 11.82
N ASP A 81 12.58 14.44 10.57
CA ASP A 81 12.68 13.12 9.95
C ASP A 81 13.55 13.26 8.68
N PRO A 82 14.87 13.06 8.79
CA PRO A 82 15.78 13.27 7.68
C PRO A 82 15.60 12.22 6.59
N GLN A 83 15.12 12.64 5.43
CA GLN A 83 14.97 11.75 4.28
C GLN A 83 15.21 12.51 2.97
N PRO A 84 16.11 12.03 2.08
CA PRO A 84 16.32 12.65 0.78
C PRO A 84 15.13 12.42 -0.16
N ASP A 85 14.89 13.34 -1.10
CA ASP A 85 13.78 13.22 -2.07
C ASP A 85 13.87 11.93 -2.90
N GLU A 86 15.09 11.49 -3.24
CA GLU A 86 15.35 10.29 -4.04
C GLU A 86 14.91 8.99 -3.37
N GLU A 87 14.86 8.94 -2.04
CA GLU A 87 14.33 7.78 -1.31
C GLU A 87 12.80 7.83 -1.18
N ARG A 88 12.20 9.02 -1.36
CA ARG A 88 10.74 9.23 -1.23
C ARG A 88 10.00 8.93 -2.53
N VAL A 89 10.67 9.12 -3.66
CA VAL A 89 10.06 9.01 -4.99
C VAL A 89 10.90 8.17 -5.96
N LEU A 90 10.28 7.18 -6.62
CA LEU A 90 10.95 6.36 -7.63
C LEU A 90 11.10 7.07 -8.98
N LYS A 91 10.18 7.99 -9.30
CA LYS A 91 10.18 8.78 -10.55
C LYS A 91 10.07 10.27 -10.20
N PRO A 92 11.14 11.06 -10.40
CA PRO A 92 11.14 12.48 -10.08
C PRO A 92 10.23 13.32 -10.98
N SER A 93 10.11 12.91 -12.25
CA SER A 93 9.27 13.49 -13.31
C SER A 93 8.55 12.34 -14.06
N GLY A 94 7.37 12.64 -14.63
CA GLY A 94 6.55 11.69 -15.39
C GLY A 94 7.26 11.08 -16.60
#